data_AF-A0A1Y4EX25-F1
#
_entry.id   AF-A0A1Y4EX25-F1
#
_cell.length_a   1.000
_cell.length_b   1.000
_cell.length_c   1.000
_cell.angle_alpha   90.00
_cell.angle_beta   90.00
_cell.angle_gamma   90.00
#
_symmetry.space_group_name_H-M   'P 1'
#
loop_
_entity.id
_entity.type
_entity.pdbx_description
1 polymer ?
#
loop_
_entity_poly.entity_id
_entity_poly.type
_entity_poly.pdbx_seq_one_letter_code
_entity_poly.pdbx_strand_id
1 'polypeptide(L)'
;MNIQRFWKKFAVAFMALVLLLPCLAIPAFAYNPIDTSRETSLTVHFGEGSTDFSGVEFRIYRVADVSESGEFTLAGDFVDYPISLENLDNAGWRALAQTLAGYVARDHLDPYKTAKTDENGRAFFDHLPTGLYLVMGDSYEKGRTTYTPDPFALCLPNPDGETGEWIYDVEASCKYDSEYDPPHGGGGDDDPSSGGGGGTPVTVTRRVQKIWDDSGHTENRPQEVVVQLLKDGVVSSTVTLSASNNWSYTWSGLDANSNWQVVERDVANGYTVLVEREGDLFRVTNTYQEDVPVTPPSTGESEAPPSAESIEPAPEPEPEPEEKLPQTGMLWWPVPVLACGGISLFFAGWARRRRQEDSDV
;
A
#
# COMPACT_ATOMS: atom_id res chain seq x y z
N MET A 1 38.58 -14.09 -64.31
CA MET A 1 37.40 -14.21 -63.45
C MET A 1 37.40 -13.02 -62.49
N ASN A 2 36.42 -12.11 -62.60
CA ASN A 2 36.51 -10.76 -62.01
C ASN A 2 36.38 -10.76 -60.48
N ILE A 3 37.51 -10.62 -59.78
CA ILE A 3 37.64 -10.47 -58.32
C ILE A 3 36.71 -9.39 -57.76
N GLN A 4 36.47 -8.31 -58.50
CA GLN A 4 35.51 -7.26 -58.11
C GLN A 4 34.04 -7.73 -58.06
N ARG A 5 33.63 -8.69 -58.92
CA ARG A 5 32.27 -9.26 -58.86
C ARG A 5 32.13 -10.24 -57.70
N PHE A 6 33.21 -10.92 -57.31
CA PHE A 6 33.23 -11.81 -56.15
C PHE A 6 33.09 -11.02 -54.85
N TRP A 7 33.86 -9.94 -54.67
CA TRP A 7 33.76 -9.08 -53.48
C TRP A 7 32.42 -8.36 -53.36
N LYS A 8 31.79 -7.94 -54.47
CA LYS A 8 30.43 -7.38 -54.45
C LYS A 8 29.38 -8.40 -54.03
N LYS A 9 29.47 -9.65 -54.50
CA LYS A 9 28.54 -10.72 -54.09
C LYS A 9 28.76 -11.15 -52.64
N PHE A 10 30.02 -11.19 -52.19
CA PHE A 10 30.37 -11.48 -50.80
C PHE A 10 29.88 -10.39 -49.85
N ALA A 11 30.05 -9.12 -50.21
CA ALA A 11 29.56 -7.99 -49.42
C ALA A 11 28.03 -7.97 -49.30
N VAL A 12 27.30 -8.29 -50.38
CA VAL A 12 25.83 -8.37 -50.34
C VAL A 12 25.35 -9.56 -49.51
N ALA A 13 26.01 -10.72 -49.61
CA ALA A 13 25.67 -11.88 -48.79
C ALA A 13 26.01 -11.66 -47.30
N PHE A 14 27.11 -10.98 -47.00
CA PHE A 14 27.50 -10.61 -45.64
C PHE A 14 26.54 -9.56 -45.05
N MET A 15 26.12 -8.57 -45.84
CA MET A 15 25.14 -7.56 -45.41
C MET A 15 23.75 -8.19 -45.17
N ALA A 16 23.35 -9.17 -45.98
CA ALA A 16 22.11 -9.93 -45.76
C ALA A 16 22.18 -10.83 -44.50
N LEU A 17 23.35 -11.42 -44.20
CA LEU A 17 23.56 -12.21 -42.98
C LEU A 17 23.53 -11.32 -41.72
N VAL A 18 24.16 -10.14 -41.77
CA VAL A 18 24.17 -9.16 -40.67
C VAL A 18 22.79 -8.52 -40.46
N LEU A 19 21.98 -8.37 -41.50
CA LEU A 19 20.58 -7.91 -41.40
C LEU A 19 19.60 -8.98 -40.89
N LEU A 20 19.99 -10.26 -40.90
CA LEU A 20 19.24 -11.36 -40.29
C LEU A 20 19.62 -11.63 -38.82
N LEU A 21 20.77 -11.10 -38.38
CA LEU A 21 21.26 -11.20 -37.00
C LEU A 21 20.47 -10.43 -35.92
N PRO A 22 19.59 -9.43 -36.18
CA PRO A 22 18.79 -8.79 -35.13
C PRO A 22 17.47 -9.52 -34.82
N CYS A 23 17.20 -10.71 -35.38
CA CYS A 23 15.95 -11.45 -35.12
C CYS A 23 16.07 -12.51 -33.99
N LEU A 24 17.25 -12.65 -33.38
CA LEU A 24 17.37 -13.34 -32.09
C LEU A 24 17.19 -12.30 -30.99
N ALA A 25 15.95 -11.86 -30.79
CA ALA A 25 15.58 -11.23 -29.53
C ALA A 25 15.72 -12.31 -28.46
N ILE A 26 16.90 -12.39 -27.84
CA ILE A 26 17.05 -13.13 -26.59
C ILE A 26 16.26 -12.30 -25.59
N PRO A 27 15.18 -12.83 -24.98
CA PRO A 27 14.53 -12.13 -23.88
C PRO A 27 15.61 -11.94 -22.80
N ALA A 28 16.01 -10.70 -22.59
CA ALA A 28 16.84 -10.34 -21.45
C ALA A 28 15.90 -10.32 -20.24
N PHE A 29 15.77 -11.45 -19.55
CA PHE A 29 15.20 -11.45 -18.22
C PHE A 29 16.15 -10.66 -17.33
N ALA A 30 15.63 -9.63 -16.65
CA ALA A 30 16.43 -8.76 -15.79
C ALA A 30 16.98 -9.47 -14.54
N TYR A 31 16.41 -10.64 -14.19
CA TYR A 31 16.82 -11.52 -13.09
C TYR A 31 16.82 -12.97 -13.55
N ASN A 32 17.66 -13.81 -12.92
CA ASN A 32 17.55 -15.26 -13.05
C ASN A 32 16.19 -15.74 -12.53
N PRO A 33 15.65 -16.89 -12.96
CA PRO A 33 14.43 -17.44 -12.36
C PRO A 33 14.59 -17.71 -10.86
N ILE A 34 13.52 -17.53 -10.09
CA ILE A 34 13.46 -17.92 -8.67
C ILE A 34 13.41 -19.45 -8.58
N ASP A 35 14.27 -20.05 -7.76
CA ASP A 35 14.16 -21.45 -7.36
C ASP A 35 13.13 -21.57 -6.24
N THR A 36 11.88 -21.80 -6.63
CA THR A 36 10.72 -21.91 -5.72
C THR A 36 10.76 -23.19 -4.86
N SER A 37 11.65 -24.14 -5.17
CA SER A 37 11.83 -25.36 -4.38
C SER A 37 12.76 -25.16 -3.18
N ARG A 38 13.51 -24.05 -3.17
CA ARG A 38 14.48 -23.73 -2.14
C ARG A 38 13.81 -23.06 -0.94
N GLU A 39 14.21 -23.48 0.26
CA GLU A 39 13.82 -22.80 1.49
C GLU A 39 14.56 -21.47 1.67
N THR A 40 13.86 -20.53 2.27
CA THR A 40 14.33 -19.19 2.60
C THR A 40 14.40 -19.00 4.12
N SER A 41 15.10 -17.97 4.54
CA SER A 41 15.10 -17.48 5.91
C SER A 41 14.92 -15.97 5.95
N LEU A 42 14.41 -15.49 7.08
CA LEU A 42 14.22 -14.07 7.36
C LEU A 42 14.81 -13.74 8.74
N THR A 43 15.66 -12.73 8.80
CA THR A 43 15.99 -12.04 10.04
C THR A 43 15.34 -10.66 10.05
N VAL A 44 14.52 -10.38 11.06
CA VAL A 44 14.00 -9.05 11.34
C VAL A 44 14.83 -8.41 12.45
N HIS A 45 15.36 -7.22 12.21
CA HIS A 45 16.03 -6.41 13.22
C HIS A 45 15.09 -5.30 13.73
N PHE A 46 15.05 -5.09 15.04
CA PHE A 46 14.28 -4.04 15.68
C PHE A 46 15.07 -3.34 16.78
N GLY A 47 15.22 -2.03 16.64
CA GLY A 47 16.02 -1.19 17.53
C GLY A 47 16.02 0.27 17.09
N GLU A 48 16.58 1.14 17.93
CA GLU A 48 16.74 2.57 17.68
C GLU A 48 18.22 2.98 17.77
N GLY A 49 18.77 3.47 16.66
CA GLY A 49 20.16 3.92 16.59
C GLY A 49 21.12 2.78 16.92
N SER A 50 21.76 2.85 18.09
CA SER A 50 22.64 1.78 18.62
C SER A 50 22.01 0.94 19.73
N THR A 51 20.70 1.11 19.97
CA THR A 51 19.96 0.32 20.97
C THR A 51 19.15 -0.76 20.26
N ASP A 52 19.36 -2.00 20.66
CA ASP A 52 18.54 -3.12 20.22
C ASP A 52 17.37 -3.37 21.18
N PHE A 53 16.22 -3.75 20.63
CA PHE A 53 15.01 -4.04 21.41
C PHE A 53 14.82 -5.55 21.55
N SER A 54 15.12 -6.08 22.73
CA SER A 54 15.09 -7.51 23.03
C SER A 54 13.73 -7.98 23.56
N GLY A 55 13.36 -9.23 23.28
CA GLY A 55 12.16 -9.88 23.78
C GLY A 55 10.86 -9.48 23.07
N VAL A 56 10.94 -8.68 21.99
CA VAL A 56 9.80 -8.26 21.17
C VAL A 56 9.34 -9.41 20.30
N GLU A 57 8.06 -9.75 20.37
CA GLU A 57 7.49 -10.82 19.56
C GLU A 57 7.13 -10.31 18.16
N PHE A 58 7.71 -10.94 17.14
CA PHE A 58 7.38 -10.77 15.75
C PHE A 58 6.62 -11.98 15.22
N ARG A 59 5.71 -11.71 14.29
CA ARG A 59 4.83 -12.68 13.65
C ARG A 59 4.90 -12.46 12.15
N ILE A 60 4.97 -13.56 11.41
CA ILE A 60 4.89 -13.53 9.94
C ILE A 60 3.65 -14.26 9.47
N TYR A 61 3.04 -13.73 8.40
CA TYR A 61 1.87 -14.29 7.75
C TYR A 61 2.20 -14.48 6.28
N ARG A 62 1.89 -15.67 5.74
CA ARG A 62 2.15 -15.99 4.34
C ARG A 62 0.99 -15.44 3.51
N VAL A 63 1.26 -14.43 2.69
CA VAL A 63 0.25 -13.67 1.94
C VAL A 63 0.05 -14.24 0.54
N ALA A 64 1.14 -14.61 -0.12
CA ALA A 64 1.10 -15.07 -1.51
C ALA A 64 2.21 -16.09 -1.81
N ASP A 65 1.93 -17.00 -2.73
CA ASP A 65 2.93 -17.77 -3.44
C ASP A 65 3.66 -16.85 -4.44
N VAL A 66 4.91 -17.20 -4.79
CA VAL A 66 5.69 -16.53 -5.83
C VAL A 66 6.08 -17.55 -6.90
N SER A 67 5.93 -17.19 -8.17
CA SER A 67 6.35 -18.01 -9.30
C SER A 67 7.85 -17.88 -9.59
N GLU A 68 8.39 -18.75 -10.45
CA GLU A 68 9.78 -18.63 -10.93
C GLU A 68 10.08 -17.28 -11.62
N SER A 69 9.05 -16.59 -12.10
CA SER A 69 9.15 -15.29 -12.76
C SER A 69 8.96 -14.09 -11.82
N GLY A 70 8.69 -14.32 -10.53
CA GLY A 70 8.45 -13.26 -9.54
C GLY A 70 7.00 -12.77 -9.48
N GLU A 71 6.08 -13.37 -10.24
CA GLU A 71 4.64 -13.08 -10.13
C GLU A 71 4.06 -13.68 -8.85
N PHE A 72 3.23 -12.90 -8.15
CA PHE A 72 2.57 -13.32 -6.92
C PHE A 72 1.15 -13.84 -7.15
N THR A 73 0.74 -14.81 -6.34
CA THR A 73 -0.64 -15.30 -6.29
C THR A 73 -1.06 -15.44 -4.83
N LEU A 74 -2.14 -14.78 -4.43
CA LEU A 74 -2.63 -14.83 -3.05
C LEU A 74 -2.81 -16.29 -2.58
N ALA A 75 -2.48 -16.54 -1.32
CA ALA A 75 -2.45 -17.87 -0.75
C ALA A 75 -2.97 -17.87 0.70
N GLY A 76 -3.35 -19.05 1.18
CA GLY A 76 -3.80 -19.27 2.55
C GLY A 76 -5.04 -18.44 2.91
N ASP A 77 -5.03 -17.84 4.09
CA ASP A 77 -6.14 -17.05 4.61
C ASP A 77 -6.38 -15.75 3.82
N PHE A 78 -5.45 -15.36 2.93
CA PHE A 78 -5.54 -14.09 2.21
C PHE A 78 -6.22 -14.15 0.85
N VAL A 79 -6.57 -15.35 0.36
CA VAL A 79 -7.15 -15.55 -0.97
C VAL A 79 -8.47 -14.78 -1.17
N ASP A 80 -9.27 -14.68 -0.11
CA ASP A 80 -10.62 -14.10 -0.19
C ASP A 80 -10.67 -12.62 0.22
N TYR A 81 -9.54 -12.01 0.61
CA TYR A 81 -9.55 -10.57 0.91
C TYR A 81 -9.57 -9.73 -0.37
N PRO A 82 -10.31 -8.61 -0.37
CA PRO A 82 -10.47 -7.74 -1.53
C PRO A 82 -9.23 -6.85 -1.69
N ILE A 83 -8.08 -7.44 -1.98
CA ILE A 83 -6.80 -6.74 -2.19
C ILE A 83 -6.22 -7.13 -3.54
N SER A 84 -5.39 -6.25 -4.09
CA SER A 84 -4.61 -6.55 -5.30
C SER A 84 -3.12 -6.44 -5.00
N LEU A 85 -2.34 -7.33 -5.61
CA LEU A 85 -0.88 -7.29 -5.58
C LEU A 85 -0.29 -6.65 -6.85
N GLU A 86 -1.15 -6.22 -7.77
CA GLU A 86 -0.76 -5.71 -9.08
C GLU A 86 -0.53 -4.20 -9.06
N ASN A 87 0.39 -3.73 -9.91
CA ASN A 87 0.64 -2.29 -10.15
C ASN A 87 0.94 -1.46 -8.89
N LEU A 88 1.46 -2.08 -7.84
CA LEU A 88 1.84 -1.40 -6.59
C LEU A 88 3.21 -0.75 -6.71
N ASP A 89 3.26 0.56 -6.46
CA ASP A 89 4.51 1.28 -6.20
C ASP A 89 4.93 1.14 -4.72
N ASN A 90 6.00 1.84 -4.32
CA ASN A 90 6.50 1.77 -2.94
C ASN A 90 5.47 2.22 -1.89
N ALA A 91 4.58 3.18 -2.22
CA ALA A 91 3.53 3.62 -1.32
C ALA A 91 2.39 2.57 -1.29
N GLY A 92 2.05 1.99 -2.45
CA GLY A 92 1.12 0.89 -2.59
C GLY A 92 1.50 -0.32 -1.74
N TRP A 93 2.77 -0.74 -1.75
CA TRP A 93 3.25 -1.85 -0.90
C TRP A 93 3.14 -1.55 0.60
N ARG A 94 3.38 -0.30 1.02
CA ARG A 94 3.18 0.13 2.42
C ARG A 94 1.70 0.12 2.79
N ALA A 95 0.83 0.64 1.93
CA ALA A 95 -0.60 0.64 2.12
C ALA A 95 -1.17 -0.79 2.16
N LEU A 96 -0.65 -1.69 1.32
CA LEU A 96 -1.00 -3.11 1.34
C LEU A 96 -0.66 -3.73 2.69
N ALA A 97 0.55 -3.52 3.20
CA ALA A 97 0.96 -4.06 4.50
C ALA A 97 0.07 -3.57 5.65
N GLN A 98 -0.30 -2.28 5.63
CA GLN A 98 -1.24 -1.70 6.60
C GLN A 98 -2.65 -2.32 6.49
N THR A 99 -3.13 -2.53 5.27
CA THR A 99 -4.42 -3.16 4.97
C THR A 99 -4.46 -4.59 5.48
N LEU A 100 -3.45 -5.39 5.14
CA LEU A 100 -3.31 -6.77 5.58
C LEU A 100 -3.20 -6.88 7.10
N ALA A 101 -2.42 -6.00 7.74
CA ALA A 101 -2.33 -5.95 9.20
C ALA A 101 -3.68 -5.62 9.85
N GLY A 102 -4.50 -4.78 9.22
CA GLY A 102 -5.87 -4.51 9.66
C GLY A 102 -6.76 -5.74 9.59
N TYR A 103 -6.66 -6.54 8.51
CA TYR A 103 -7.40 -7.79 8.38
C TYR A 103 -6.96 -8.86 9.37
N VAL A 104 -5.65 -9.07 9.52
CA VAL A 104 -5.08 -9.97 10.54
C VAL A 104 -5.64 -9.64 11.92
N ALA A 105 -5.64 -8.36 12.27
CA ALA A 105 -6.15 -7.88 13.54
C ALA A 105 -7.66 -8.12 13.70
N ARG A 106 -8.47 -7.69 12.72
CA ARG A 106 -9.94 -7.79 12.76
C ARG A 106 -10.43 -9.23 12.86
N ASP A 107 -9.81 -10.11 12.08
CA ASP A 107 -10.27 -11.49 11.89
C ASP A 107 -9.50 -12.49 12.76
N HIS A 108 -8.54 -12.00 13.55
CA HIS A 108 -7.68 -12.79 14.44
C HIS A 108 -6.98 -13.95 13.70
N LEU A 109 -6.37 -13.63 12.55
CA LEU A 109 -5.66 -14.62 11.75
C LEU A 109 -4.45 -15.17 12.52
N ASP A 110 -4.21 -16.47 12.38
CA ASP A 110 -3.08 -17.13 13.03
C ASP A 110 -1.78 -16.86 12.25
N PRO A 111 -0.67 -16.58 12.95
CA PRO A 111 0.60 -16.38 12.29
C PRO A 111 1.15 -17.68 11.70
N TYR A 112 1.81 -17.59 10.55
CA TYR A 112 2.53 -18.71 9.95
C TYR A 112 3.70 -19.15 10.84
N LYS A 113 4.47 -18.17 11.36
CA LYS A 113 5.49 -18.38 12.40
C LYS A 113 5.62 -17.16 13.31
N THR A 114 6.14 -17.40 14.50
CA THR A 114 6.45 -16.37 15.50
C THR A 114 7.89 -16.50 15.98
N ALA A 115 8.56 -15.39 16.24
CA ALA A 115 9.89 -15.36 16.84
C ALA A 115 10.04 -14.13 17.74
N LYS A 116 10.87 -14.23 18.78
CA LYS A 116 11.21 -13.08 19.64
C LYS A 116 12.58 -12.55 19.27
N THR A 117 12.76 -11.24 19.39
CA THR A 117 14.07 -10.62 19.23
C THR A 117 15.03 -11.07 20.33
N ASP A 118 16.27 -11.37 19.94
CA ASP A 118 17.37 -11.71 20.85
C ASP A 118 17.96 -10.47 21.54
N GLU A 119 19.11 -10.61 22.22
CA GLU A 119 19.80 -9.48 22.87
C GLU A 119 20.32 -8.43 21.88
N ASN A 120 20.44 -8.77 20.60
CA ASN A 120 20.84 -7.89 19.51
C ASN A 120 19.64 -7.40 18.68
N GLY A 121 18.41 -7.57 19.19
CA GLY A 121 17.21 -7.07 18.54
C GLY A 121 16.82 -7.86 17.29
N ARG A 122 17.33 -9.10 17.13
CA ARG A 122 17.12 -9.92 15.93
C ARG A 122 16.11 -11.04 16.20
N ALA A 123 15.02 -11.07 15.43
CA ALA A 123 14.08 -12.18 15.38
C ALA A 123 14.34 -13.00 14.10
N PHE A 124 14.60 -14.30 14.26
CA PHE A 124 14.98 -15.19 13.15
C PHE A 124 13.88 -16.19 12.81
N PHE A 125 13.60 -16.35 11.52
CA PHE A 125 12.64 -17.29 10.96
C PHE A 125 13.35 -18.15 9.90
N ASP A 126 13.39 -19.46 10.12
CA ASP A 126 14.00 -20.43 9.22
C ASP A 126 12.96 -21.22 8.42
N HIS A 127 13.43 -22.01 7.44
CA HIS A 127 12.63 -23.01 6.73
C HIS A 127 11.31 -22.44 6.18
N LEU A 128 11.40 -21.27 5.53
CA LEU A 128 10.26 -20.59 4.94
C LEU A 128 10.15 -20.94 3.46
N PRO A 129 8.96 -21.34 2.96
CA PRO A 129 8.72 -21.42 1.52
C PRO A 129 8.94 -20.07 0.84
N THR A 130 9.28 -20.07 -0.45
CA THR A 130 9.26 -18.84 -1.23
C THR A 130 7.84 -18.25 -1.27
N GLY A 131 7.74 -16.92 -1.25
CA GLY A 131 6.47 -16.21 -1.29
C GLY A 131 6.56 -14.78 -0.75
N LEU A 132 5.40 -14.13 -0.70
CA LEU A 132 5.20 -12.83 -0.07
C LEU A 132 4.78 -13.05 1.39
N TYR A 133 5.43 -12.34 2.31
CA TYR A 133 5.11 -12.40 3.73
C TYR A 133 4.79 -11.01 4.27
N LEU A 134 3.76 -10.93 5.11
CA LEU A 134 3.51 -9.80 6.00
C LEU A 134 4.26 -10.04 7.31
N VAL A 135 4.97 -9.03 7.79
CA VAL A 135 5.67 -9.02 9.08
C VAL A 135 5.00 -8.02 10.02
N MET A 136 4.72 -8.44 11.25
CA MET A 136 4.14 -7.63 12.31
C MET A 136 4.89 -7.86 13.62
N GLY A 137 4.99 -6.85 14.48
CA GLY A 137 5.64 -6.96 15.78
C GLY A 137 4.84 -6.29 16.89
N ASP A 138 5.01 -6.78 18.12
CA ASP A 138 4.44 -6.14 19.32
C ASP A 138 5.16 -4.83 19.65
N SER A 139 4.42 -3.90 20.26
CA SER A 139 5.02 -2.65 20.76
C SER A 139 6.05 -2.93 21.86
N TYR A 140 7.10 -2.10 21.89
CA TYR A 140 8.17 -2.16 22.87
C TYR A 140 8.19 -0.88 23.70
N GLU A 141 8.22 -1.01 25.03
CA GLU A 141 8.28 0.12 25.94
C GLU A 141 9.70 0.30 26.49
N LYS A 142 10.22 1.53 26.40
CA LYS A 142 11.49 1.91 27.03
C LYS A 142 11.31 3.23 27.77
N GLY A 143 11.31 3.16 29.10
CA GLY A 143 11.09 4.33 29.94
C GLY A 143 9.65 4.83 29.84
N ARG A 144 9.45 6.00 29.21
CA ARG A 144 8.11 6.58 28.94
C ARG A 144 7.84 6.70 27.44
N THR A 145 8.58 5.96 26.62
CA THR A 145 8.40 5.93 25.17
C THR A 145 7.94 4.55 24.75
N THR A 146 6.86 4.51 23.97
CA THR A 146 6.35 3.30 23.32
C THR A 146 6.77 3.32 21.86
N TYR A 147 7.39 2.25 21.40
CA TYR A 147 7.83 2.03 20.04
C TYR A 147 6.91 1.00 19.39
N THR A 148 6.16 1.39 18.37
CA THR A 148 5.19 0.51 17.70
C THR A 148 5.70 0.15 16.31
N PRO A 149 6.05 -1.13 16.07
CA PRO A 149 6.47 -1.61 14.75
C PRO A 149 5.46 -1.26 13.64
N ASP A 150 5.96 -0.71 12.54
CA ASP A 150 5.18 -0.57 11.31
C ASP A 150 5.07 -1.96 10.64
N PRO A 151 3.87 -2.43 10.29
CA PRO A 151 3.74 -3.62 9.46
C PRO A 151 4.38 -3.39 8.08
N PHE A 152 5.03 -4.42 7.55
CA PHE A 152 5.64 -4.38 6.23
C PHE A 152 5.51 -5.72 5.52
N ALA A 153 5.41 -5.67 4.19
CA ALA A 153 5.41 -6.85 3.33
C ALA A 153 6.78 -6.99 2.65
N LEU A 154 7.24 -8.23 2.47
CA LEU A 154 8.49 -8.52 1.78
C LEU A 154 8.43 -9.85 1.01
N CYS A 155 9.18 -9.93 -0.07
CA CYS A 155 9.34 -11.14 -0.86
C CYS A 155 10.50 -11.98 -0.33
N LEU A 156 10.28 -13.30 -0.23
CA LEU A 156 11.31 -14.30 -0.02
C LEU A 156 11.35 -15.24 -1.24
N PRO A 157 12.46 -15.34 -1.98
CA PRO A 157 13.69 -14.55 -1.84
C PRO A 157 13.51 -13.09 -2.29
N ASN A 158 14.43 -12.21 -1.86
CA ASN A 158 14.44 -10.79 -2.24
C ASN A 158 15.45 -10.58 -3.39
N PRO A 159 15.17 -9.75 -4.42
CA PRO A 159 16.13 -9.54 -5.50
C PRO A 159 17.31 -8.70 -5.02
N ASP A 160 18.52 -9.10 -5.40
CA ASP A 160 19.72 -8.28 -5.26
C ASP A 160 19.80 -7.30 -6.45
N GLY A 161 19.56 -6.02 -6.18
CA GLY A 161 19.53 -4.96 -7.17
C GLY A 161 20.87 -4.67 -7.86
N GLU A 162 21.99 -5.19 -7.35
CA GLU A 162 23.31 -5.00 -7.95
C GLU A 162 23.76 -6.20 -8.80
N THR A 163 23.46 -7.42 -8.34
CA THR A 163 23.98 -8.65 -8.96
C THR A 163 22.98 -9.34 -9.89
N GLY A 164 21.68 -9.08 -9.75
CA GLY A 164 20.63 -9.82 -10.46
C GLY A 164 20.40 -11.23 -9.90
N GLU A 165 21.00 -11.56 -8.75
CA GLU A 165 20.76 -12.80 -8.01
C GLU A 165 19.63 -12.65 -6.99
N TRP A 166 19.15 -13.78 -6.47
CA TRP A 166 18.10 -13.82 -5.45
C TRP A 166 18.69 -14.14 -4.08
N ILE A 167 18.34 -13.31 -3.09
CA ILE A 167 18.76 -13.46 -1.70
C ILE A 167 17.73 -14.33 -0.98
N TYR A 168 18.10 -15.57 -0.65
CA TYR A 168 17.23 -16.52 0.07
C TYR A 168 17.32 -16.36 1.59
N ASP A 169 18.38 -15.74 2.09
CA ASP A 169 18.58 -15.43 3.50
C ASP A 169 18.46 -13.92 3.67
N VAL A 170 17.22 -13.46 3.91
CA VAL A 170 16.88 -12.04 3.86
C VAL A 170 17.02 -11.41 5.24
N GLU A 171 17.61 -10.23 5.30
CA GLU A 171 17.61 -9.38 6.49
C GLU A 171 16.79 -8.12 6.24
N ALA A 172 15.94 -7.75 7.20
CA ALA A 172 15.11 -6.57 7.13
C ALA A 172 15.13 -5.81 8.47
N SER A 173 15.23 -4.48 8.42
CA SER A 173 15.08 -3.63 9.59
C SER A 173 13.64 -3.14 9.70
N CYS A 174 13.01 -3.38 10.84
CA CYS A 174 11.66 -2.94 11.13
C CYS A 174 11.63 -1.43 11.39
N LYS A 175 10.75 -0.73 10.67
CA LYS A 175 10.40 0.67 10.96
C LYS A 175 9.39 0.73 12.10
N TYR A 176 9.25 1.90 12.72
CA TYR A 176 8.34 2.09 13.83
C TYR A 176 7.89 3.54 13.97
N ASP A 177 6.72 3.72 14.57
CA ASP A 177 6.31 4.97 15.22
C ASP A 177 6.79 4.96 16.68
N SER A 178 7.11 6.13 17.23
CA SER A 178 7.38 6.26 18.66
C SER A 178 6.54 7.37 19.29
N GLU A 179 5.99 7.09 20.47
CA GLU A 179 5.15 8.01 21.24
C GLU A 179 5.74 8.17 22.65
N TYR A 180 5.96 9.42 23.07
CA TYR A 180 6.46 9.74 24.41
C TYR A 180 5.31 10.18 25.29
N ASP A 181 5.08 9.46 26.40
CA ASP A 181 4.17 9.88 27.46
C ASP A 181 4.90 10.85 28.40
N PRO A 182 4.67 12.17 28.35
CA PRO A 182 5.33 13.10 29.28
C PRO A 182 4.87 12.85 30.72
N PRO A 183 5.71 13.10 31.74
CA PRO A 183 5.26 13.05 33.12
C PRO A 183 4.07 13.99 33.29
N HIS A 184 2.95 13.50 33.82
CA HIS A 184 1.85 14.36 34.26
C HIS A 184 2.37 15.26 35.39
N GLY A 185 2.87 16.44 35.03
CA GLY A 185 3.30 17.44 36.00
C GLY A 185 2.10 17.84 36.84
N GLY A 186 2.23 17.69 38.16
CA GLY A 186 1.36 18.34 39.12
C GLY A 186 1.35 19.83 38.81
N GLY A 187 0.25 20.30 38.22
CA GLY A 187 -0.06 21.72 38.20
C GLY A 187 -0.13 22.17 39.64
N GLY A 188 0.79 23.06 40.02
CA GLY A 188 0.77 23.68 41.34
C GLY A 188 -0.56 24.37 41.54
N ASP A 189 -1.34 23.84 42.48
CA ASP A 189 -2.20 24.52 43.44
C ASP A 189 -2.75 23.39 44.32
N ASP A 190 -2.07 23.16 45.44
CA ASP A 190 -2.48 22.22 46.48
C ASP A 190 -3.80 22.68 47.10
N ASP A 191 -4.93 22.37 46.47
CA ASP A 191 -6.25 22.30 47.12
C ASP A 191 -6.41 20.91 47.75
N PRO A 192 -6.35 20.76 49.08
CA PRO A 192 -6.39 19.46 49.74
C PRO A 192 -7.78 18.81 49.76
N SER A 193 -8.76 19.32 49.00
CA SER A 193 -10.12 18.76 48.93
C SER A 193 -10.36 17.74 47.82
N SER A 194 -9.40 17.45 46.92
CA SER A 194 -9.63 16.49 45.82
C SER A 194 -8.90 15.16 46.06
N GLY A 195 -9.57 14.24 46.75
CA GLY A 195 -9.16 12.84 46.80
C GLY A 195 -9.41 12.16 45.44
N GLY A 196 -8.33 11.85 44.73
CA GLY A 196 -8.39 11.03 43.51
C GLY A 196 -7.18 11.23 42.61
N GLY A 197 -6.14 10.41 42.80
CA GLY A 197 -5.02 10.35 41.87
C GLY A 197 -5.45 9.74 40.54
N GLY A 198 -5.32 10.50 39.47
CA GLY A 198 -5.51 10.05 38.09
C GLY A 198 -4.99 11.10 37.14
N GLY A 199 -3.85 10.83 36.50
CA GLY A 199 -3.33 11.70 35.45
C GLY A 199 -4.34 11.77 34.30
N THR A 200 -4.53 12.95 33.73
CA THR A 200 -5.39 13.13 32.55
C THR A 200 -4.80 12.30 31.40
N PRO A 201 -5.54 11.34 30.80
CA PRO A 201 -5.01 10.52 29.72
C PRO A 201 -4.62 11.41 28.54
N VAL A 202 -3.43 11.15 27.97
CA VAL A 202 -3.02 11.79 26.71
C VAL A 202 -3.92 11.24 25.61
N THR A 203 -4.58 12.14 24.88
CA THR A 203 -5.50 11.75 23.81
C THR A 203 -5.06 12.24 22.44
N VAL A 204 -5.32 11.44 21.42
CA VAL A 204 -5.08 11.75 20.00
C VAL A 204 -6.39 11.88 19.22
N THR A 205 -6.27 12.45 18.02
CA THR A 205 -7.32 12.45 17.00
C THR A 205 -6.89 11.53 15.86
N ARG A 206 -7.85 10.85 15.25
CA ARG A 206 -7.69 10.08 14.02
C ARG A 206 -8.80 10.44 13.05
N ARG A 207 -8.46 10.55 11.77
CA ARG A 207 -9.38 10.89 10.68
C ARG A 207 -9.38 9.78 9.67
N VAL A 208 -10.53 9.51 9.05
CA VAL A 208 -10.61 8.65 7.87
C VAL A 208 -11.16 9.45 6.70
N GLN A 209 -10.60 9.20 5.52
CA GLN A 209 -11.09 9.70 4.25
C GLN A 209 -11.16 8.55 3.26
N LYS A 210 -12.33 8.39 2.62
CA LYS A 210 -12.56 7.43 1.56
C LYS A 210 -12.24 8.06 0.21
N ILE A 211 -11.40 7.37 -0.56
CA ILE A 211 -10.99 7.70 -1.92
C ILE A 211 -11.43 6.58 -2.85
N TRP A 212 -11.72 6.96 -4.09
CA TRP A 212 -12.16 6.06 -5.14
C TRP A 212 -11.25 6.19 -6.33
N ASP A 213 -10.73 5.05 -6.78
CA ASP A 213 -9.96 4.89 -8.00
C ASP A 213 -10.73 3.94 -8.93
N ASP A 214 -11.84 4.44 -9.46
CA ASP A 214 -12.78 3.65 -10.25
C ASP A 214 -12.53 3.78 -11.77
N SER A 215 -11.50 4.52 -12.19
CA SER A 215 -11.21 4.78 -13.61
C SER A 215 -12.42 5.30 -14.42
N GLY A 216 -13.38 5.96 -13.74
CA GLY A 216 -14.61 6.46 -14.35
C GLY A 216 -15.84 5.56 -14.18
N HIS A 217 -15.70 4.37 -13.62
CA HIS A 217 -16.78 3.42 -13.33
C HIS A 217 -17.59 3.78 -12.07
N THR A 218 -18.00 5.05 -11.98
CA THR A 218 -18.68 5.62 -10.80
C THR A 218 -20.04 4.99 -10.51
N GLU A 219 -20.67 4.38 -11.51
CA GLU A 219 -21.93 3.65 -11.39
C GLU A 219 -21.83 2.38 -10.53
N ASN A 220 -20.63 1.82 -10.37
CA ASN A 220 -20.38 0.66 -9.52
C ASN A 220 -20.13 1.05 -8.05
N ARG A 221 -19.99 2.35 -7.77
CA ARG A 221 -19.74 2.85 -6.42
C ARG A 221 -20.96 2.61 -5.52
N PRO A 222 -20.82 1.93 -4.38
CA PRO A 222 -21.90 1.85 -3.40
C PRO A 222 -22.24 3.24 -2.85
N GLN A 223 -23.49 3.43 -2.44
CA GLN A 223 -23.95 4.72 -1.89
C GLN A 223 -23.29 5.05 -0.55
N GLU A 224 -22.85 4.03 0.18
CA GLU A 224 -22.16 4.13 1.45
C GLU A 224 -21.18 2.99 1.63
N VAL A 225 -20.18 3.19 2.48
CA VAL A 225 -19.25 2.14 2.94
C VAL A 225 -19.18 2.13 4.46
N VAL A 226 -18.87 0.98 5.03
CA VAL A 226 -18.73 0.83 6.48
C VAL A 226 -17.26 0.72 6.84
N VAL A 227 -16.79 1.61 7.70
CA VAL A 227 -15.41 1.65 8.18
C VAL A 227 -15.36 1.35 9.66
N GLN A 228 -14.45 0.44 10.05
CA GLN A 228 -14.17 0.06 11.42
C GLN A 228 -12.84 0.65 11.86
N LEU A 229 -12.84 1.25 13.06
CA LEU A 229 -11.62 1.66 13.77
C LEU A 229 -11.30 0.58 14.81
N LEU A 230 -10.09 0.04 14.75
CA LEU A 230 -9.59 -0.96 15.67
C LEU A 230 -8.66 -0.30 16.70
N LYS A 231 -8.84 -0.64 17.98
CA LYS A 231 -7.96 -0.33 19.10
C LYS A 231 -7.23 -1.61 19.49
N ASP A 232 -5.91 -1.66 19.31
CA ASP A 232 -5.08 -2.81 19.72
C ASP A 232 -5.63 -4.14 19.19
N GLY A 233 -6.04 -4.11 17.91
CA GLY A 233 -6.61 -5.25 17.19
C GLY A 233 -8.09 -5.54 17.43
N VAL A 234 -8.78 -4.79 18.30
CA VAL A 234 -10.20 -4.99 18.61
C VAL A 234 -11.05 -3.85 18.03
N VAL A 235 -12.16 -4.17 17.38
CA VAL A 235 -13.09 -3.16 16.86
C VAL A 235 -13.61 -2.28 18.00
N SER A 236 -13.29 -0.98 17.93
CA SER A 236 -13.66 0.03 18.93
C SER A 236 -14.75 0.98 18.45
N SER A 237 -14.82 1.24 17.13
CA SER A 237 -15.84 2.11 16.54
C SER A 237 -16.18 1.63 15.13
N THR A 238 -17.42 1.89 14.69
CA THR A 238 -17.88 1.63 13.33
C THR A 238 -18.63 2.85 12.84
N VAL A 239 -18.29 3.32 11.64
CA VAL A 239 -18.87 4.52 11.03
C VAL A 239 -19.25 4.23 9.59
N THR A 240 -20.30 4.90 9.13
CA THR A 240 -20.72 4.85 7.73
C THR A 240 -20.22 6.09 7.00
N LEU A 241 -19.52 5.91 5.88
CA LEU A 241 -19.05 7.00 5.01
C LEU A 241 -19.90 7.03 3.75
N SER A 242 -20.29 8.23 3.32
CA SER A 242 -21.13 8.43 2.13
C SER A 242 -20.90 9.84 1.54
N ALA A 243 -21.56 10.13 0.43
CA ALA A 243 -21.51 11.48 -0.16
C ALA A 243 -21.98 12.58 0.82
N SER A 244 -22.93 12.30 1.71
CA SER A 244 -23.48 13.30 2.63
C SER A 244 -22.50 13.75 3.72
N ASN A 245 -21.50 12.93 4.06
CA ASN A 245 -20.42 13.29 4.99
C ASN A 245 -19.08 13.53 4.29
N ASN A 246 -19.13 13.82 2.98
CA ASN A 246 -17.94 13.99 2.14
C ASN A 246 -16.96 12.83 2.26
N TRP A 247 -17.48 11.59 2.42
CA TRP A 247 -16.67 10.38 2.48
C TRP A 247 -15.61 10.44 3.61
N SER A 248 -15.94 11.05 4.75
CA SER A 248 -14.97 11.31 5.82
C SER A 248 -15.57 11.25 7.22
N TYR A 249 -14.72 10.95 8.21
CA TYR A 249 -15.08 10.97 9.63
C TYR A 249 -13.86 11.27 10.51
N THR A 250 -14.11 11.81 11.71
CA THR A 250 -13.06 12.13 12.69
C THR A 250 -13.41 11.52 14.06
N TRP A 251 -12.48 10.72 14.60
CA TRP A 251 -12.51 10.26 15.98
C TRP A 251 -11.57 11.13 16.82
N SER A 252 -12.06 11.62 17.95
CA SER A 252 -11.29 12.44 18.91
C SER A 252 -11.32 11.82 20.29
N GLY A 253 -10.36 12.19 21.14
CA GLY A 253 -10.28 11.66 22.51
C GLY A 253 -9.82 10.19 22.56
N LEU A 254 -9.10 9.73 21.53
CA LEU A 254 -8.59 8.38 21.45
C LEU A 254 -7.33 8.25 22.32
N ASP A 255 -7.12 7.07 22.90
CA ASP A 255 -5.93 6.75 23.68
C ASP A 255 -4.66 6.91 22.83
N ALA A 256 -3.72 7.76 23.27
CA ALA A 256 -2.49 8.03 22.53
C ALA A 256 -1.57 6.80 22.47
N ASN A 257 -1.64 5.92 23.46
CA ASN A 257 -0.72 4.80 23.62
C ASN A 257 -1.18 3.52 22.89
N SER A 258 -2.35 3.56 22.26
CA SER A 258 -2.89 2.41 21.53
C SER A 258 -2.51 2.42 20.07
N ASN A 259 -2.38 1.22 19.51
CA ASN A 259 -2.30 1.03 18.08
C ASN A 259 -3.69 1.19 17.47
N TRP A 260 -3.81 2.14 16.54
CA TRP A 260 -5.05 2.43 15.85
C TRP A 260 -4.93 2.02 14.38
N GLN A 261 -5.88 1.20 13.93
CA GLN A 261 -5.95 0.74 12.54
C GLN A 261 -7.36 0.95 12.00
N VAL A 262 -7.48 1.04 10.67
CA VAL A 262 -8.75 1.20 9.97
C VAL A 262 -8.95 0.05 9.00
N VAL A 263 -10.16 -0.50 8.96
CA VAL A 263 -10.57 -1.54 8.03
C VAL A 263 -11.90 -1.16 7.38
N GLU A 264 -12.01 -1.29 6.06
CA GLU A 264 -13.30 -1.25 5.37
C GLU A 264 -13.96 -2.63 5.45
N ARG A 265 -15.23 -2.66 5.86
CA ARG A 265 -16.05 -3.86 5.93
C ARG A 265 -16.92 -3.94 4.69
N ASP A 266 -17.13 -5.16 4.20
CA ASP A 266 -18.03 -5.46 3.07
C ASP A 266 -17.66 -4.64 1.81
N VAL A 267 -16.36 -4.65 1.44
CA VAL A 267 -15.87 -3.98 0.22
C VAL A 267 -16.70 -4.45 -0.97
N ALA A 268 -17.21 -3.49 -1.74
CA ALA A 268 -18.11 -3.77 -2.84
C ALA A 268 -17.48 -4.70 -3.88
N ASN A 269 -18.28 -5.58 -4.47
CA ASN A 269 -17.81 -6.52 -5.47
C ASN A 269 -17.17 -5.77 -6.66
N GLY A 270 -16.07 -6.34 -7.19
CA GLY A 270 -15.26 -5.70 -8.23
C GLY A 270 -14.31 -4.61 -7.72
N TYR A 271 -14.31 -4.30 -6.43
CA TYR A 271 -13.32 -3.40 -5.83
C TYR A 271 -12.28 -4.14 -5.00
N THR A 272 -11.06 -3.63 -5.04
CA THR A 272 -10.02 -3.90 -4.04
C THR A 272 -9.81 -2.68 -3.16
N VAL A 273 -9.22 -2.87 -1.97
CA VAL A 273 -9.00 -1.80 -1.00
C VAL A 273 -7.54 -1.73 -0.58
N LEU A 274 -7.06 -0.48 -0.42
CA LEU A 274 -5.82 -0.16 0.24
C LEU A 274 -6.05 0.92 1.30
N VAL A 275 -5.40 0.76 2.45
CA VAL A 275 -5.40 1.71 3.56
C VAL A 275 -4.01 2.27 3.74
N GLU A 276 -3.86 3.57 3.53
CA GLU A 276 -2.64 4.31 3.81
C GLU A 276 -2.81 5.14 5.08
N ARG A 277 -1.74 5.26 5.88
CA ARG A 277 -1.71 6.12 7.07
C ARG A 277 -0.69 7.24 6.88
N GLU A 278 -1.16 8.48 6.97
CA GLU A 278 -0.35 9.70 6.94
C GLU A 278 -0.61 10.49 8.24
N GLY A 279 0.22 10.25 9.26
CA GLY A 279 0.06 10.89 10.57
C GLY A 279 -1.25 10.48 11.27
N ASP A 280 -2.19 11.43 11.37
CA ASP A 280 -3.51 11.22 11.97
C ASP A 280 -4.58 10.79 10.95
N LEU A 281 -4.28 10.80 9.65
CA LEU A 281 -5.22 10.47 8.57
C LEU A 281 -5.04 9.03 8.08
N PHE A 282 -6.13 8.29 8.02
CA PHE A 282 -6.29 7.04 7.28
C PHE A 282 -6.97 7.34 5.94
N ARG A 283 -6.30 7.02 4.85
CA ARG A 283 -6.86 7.11 3.49
C ARG A 283 -7.23 5.72 3.04
N VAL A 284 -8.52 5.49 2.81
CA VAL A 284 -9.06 4.20 2.36
C VAL A 284 -9.40 4.32 0.88
N THR A 285 -8.61 3.73 0.01
CA THR A 285 -8.80 3.80 -1.45
C THR A 285 -9.43 2.51 -1.93
N ASN A 286 -10.61 2.59 -2.58
CA ASN A 286 -11.15 1.46 -3.33
C ASN A 286 -10.81 1.61 -4.81
N THR A 287 -10.19 0.59 -5.38
CA THR A 287 -9.83 0.53 -6.80
C THR A 287 -10.71 -0.46 -7.53
N TYR A 288 -11.39 -0.03 -8.59
CA TYR A 288 -12.24 -0.91 -9.40
C TYR A 288 -11.38 -1.78 -10.33
N GLN A 289 -11.69 -3.07 -10.41
CA GLN A 289 -11.03 -4.03 -11.29
C GLN A 289 -12.09 -4.78 -12.11
N GLU A 290 -12.00 -4.69 -13.44
CA GLU A 290 -12.97 -5.31 -14.37
C GLU A 290 -12.96 -6.85 -14.31
N ASP A 291 -11.87 -7.46 -13.82
CA ASP A 291 -11.62 -8.91 -13.89
C ASP A 291 -11.66 -9.65 -12.53
N VAL A 292 -12.21 -9.07 -11.46
CA VAL A 292 -12.37 -9.82 -10.19
C VAL A 292 -13.52 -10.84 -10.35
N PRO A 293 -13.30 -12.15 -10.15
CA PRO A 293 -14.37 -13.14 -10.23
C PRO A 293 -15.43 -12.85 -9.17
N VAL A 294 -16.68 -12.71 -9.64
CA VAL A 294 -17.88 -12.51 -8.80
C VAL A 294 -18.07 -13.73 -7.90
N THR A 295 -17.79 -13.60 -6.61
CA THR A 295 -18.24 -14.60 -5.63
C THR A 295 -19.58 -14.12 -5.04
N PRO A 296 -20.68 -14.86 -5.21
CA PRO A 296 -21.96 -14.48 -4.62
C PRO A 296 -21.87 -14.55 -3.08
N PRO A 297 -22.54 -13.65 -2.35
CA PRO A 297 -22.59 -13.72 -0.90
C PRO A 297 -23.25 -15.04 -0.46
N SER A 298 -22.56 -15.77 0.42
CA SER A 298 -23.12 -16.89 1.17
C SER A 298 -24.31 -16.38 1.99
N THR A 299 -25.51 -16.53 1.43
CA THR A 299 -26.75 -16.13 2.07
C THR A 299 -27.19 -17.29 2.96
N GLY A 300 -26.82 -17.22 4.24
CA GLY A 300 -27.44 -18.03 5.29
C GLY A 300 -28.89 -17.59 5.50
N GLU A 301 -29.81 -18.38 4.95
CA GLU A 301 -31.19 -18.63 5.34
C GLU A 301 -31.80 -17.78 6.49
N SER A 302 -32.85 -17.00 6.19
CA SER A 302 -34.02 -16.84 7.07
C SER A 302 -35.23 -16.26 6.32
N GLU A 303 -36.14 -17.18 5.96
CA GLU A 303 -37.60 -17.09 5.77
C GLU A 303 -38.26 -16.02 4.86
N ALA A 304 -39.14 -16.52 3.97
CA ALA A 304 -40.01 -15.80 3.04
C ALA A 304 -41.46 -15.63 3.61
N PRO A 305 -42.46 -15.10 2.85
CA PRO A 305 -43.02 -13.74 2.93
C PRO A 305 -44.50 -13.71 3.41
N PRO A 306 -45.17 -12.54 3.43
CA PRO A 306 -46.18 -12.23 2.40
C PRO A 306 -46.19 -10.71 2.05
N SER A 307 -46.85 -10.14 1.04
CA SER A 307 -47.96 -10.51 0.17
C SER A 307 -47.90 -9.59 -1.07
N ALA A 308 -48.45 -10.07 -2.20
CA ALA A 308 -48.49 -9.38 -3.48
C ALA A 308 -49.46 -8.18 -3.51
N GLU A 309 -49.08 -7.12 -4.22
CA GLU A 309 -50.00 -6.32 -5.03
C GLU A 309 -49.30 -5.78 -6.28
N SER A 310 -50.04 -5.82 -7.39
CA SER A 310 -49.60 -5.73 -8.78
C SER A 310 -49.95 -4.37 -9.36
N ILE A 311 -49.01 -3.64 -9.98
CA ILE A 311 -49.30 -2.61 -11.00
C ILE A 311 -48.23 -2.64 -12.12
N GLU A 312 -48.71 -2.55 -13.35
CA GLU A 312 -48.13 -2.73 -14.70
C GLU A 312 -46.96 -1.78 -15.10
N PRO A 313 -46.23 -2.05 -16.21
CA PRO A 313 -45.01 -1.31 -16.59
C PRO A 313 -45.22 -0.17 -17.62
N ALA A 314 -44.15 0.62 -17.78
CA ALA A 314 -43.78 1.58 -18.86
C ALA A 314 -44.05 3.08 -18.57
N PRO A 315 -43.26 4.04 -19.12
CA PRO A 315 -42.34 3.94 -20.26
C PRO A 315 -40.88 4.44 -20.04
N GLU A 316 -40.02 4.17 -21.02
CA GLU A 316 -38.65 4.70 -21.18
C GLU A 316 -38.58 6.23 -21.09
N PRO A 317 -37.53 6.81 -20.47
CA PRO A 317 -37.37 8.26 -20.41
C PRO A 317 -36.79 8.84 -21.72
N GLU A 318 -37.39 9.93 -22.18
CA GLU A 318 -36.84 10.85 -23.18
C GLU A 318 -35.61 11.60 -22.62
N PRO A 319 -34.66 12.06 -23.47
CA PRO A 319 -33.41 12.68 -23.01
C PRO A 319 -33.55 14.20 -22.84
N GLU A 320 -33.22 14.74 -21.66
CA GLU A 320 -32.92 16.17 -21.44
C GLU A 320 -31.87 16.34 -20.31
N PRO A 321 -31.26 17.53 -20.16
CA PRO A 321 -30.10 18.04 -20.87
C PRO A 321 -28.83 17.99 -19.99
N GLU A 322 -27.64 18.09 -20.61
CA GLU A 322 -26.35 18.14 -19.91
C GLU A 322 -26.27 19.27 -18.87
N GLU A 323 -26.35 18.93 -17.56
CA GLU A 323 -25.89 19.80 -16.49
C GLU A 323 -24.42 19.50 -16.15
N LYS A 324 -23.57 20.49 -16.42
CA LYS A 324 -22.11 20.44 -16.21
C LYS A 324 -21.77 20.30 -14.73
N LEU A 325 -21.02 19.25 -14.41
CA LEU A 325 -20.41 19.01 -13.10
C LEU A 325 -19.43 20.12 -12.71
N PRO A 326 -19.33 20.50 -11.41
CA PRO A 326 -18.15 21.19 -10.92
C PRO A 326 -16.94 20.24 -10.97
N GLN A 327 -15.95 20.63 -11.77
CA GLN A 327 -14.70 19.93 -12.00
C GLN A 327 -13.79 20.06 -10.77
N THR A 328 -13.48 18.96 -10.08
CA THR A 328 -12.39 18.93 -9.07
C THR A 328 -11.54 17.67 -9.20
N GLY A 329 -10.71 17.66 -10.25
CA GLY A 329 -9.38 17.04 -10.23
C GLY A 329 -8.33 18.16 -10.21
N MET A 330 -7.11 17.89 -9.76
CA MET A 330 -6.03 18.90 -9.74
C MET A 330 -5.91 19.60 -11.10
N LEU A 331 -6.08 20.92 -11.06
CA LEU A 331 -6.05 21.81 -12.21
C LEU A 331 -4.64 21.84 -12.80
N TRP A 332 -4.45 21.21 -13.97
CA TRP A 332 -3.17 21.16 -14.70
C TRP A 332 -2.70 22.50 -15.29
N TRP A 333 -3.48 23.59 -15.22
CA TRP A 333 -3.14 24.89 -15.85
C TRP A 333 -1.86 25.59 -15.35
N PRO A 334 -1.34 25.37 -14.13
CA PRO A 334 -0.05 25.93 -13.75
C PRO A 334 1.08 25.35 -14.59
N VAL A 335 0.96 24.10 -15.07
CA VAL A 335 2.02 23.42 -15.84
C VAL A 335 2.26 24.07 -17.21
N PRO A 336 1.24 24.36 -18.04
CA PRO A 336 1.43 25.14 -19.27
C PRO A 336 1.98 26.55 -19.01
N VAL A 337 1.52 27.24 -17.95
CA VAL A 337 2.00 28.60 -17.63
C VAL A 337 3.47 28.59 -17.21
N LEU A 338 3.87 27.63 -16.39
CA LEU A 338 5.25 27.43 -15.97
C LEU A 338 6.14 26.95 -17.12
N ALA A 339 5.65 26.07 -18.00
CA ALA A 339 6.36 25.62 -19.20
C ALA A 339 6.60 26.79 -20.17
N CYS A 340 5.59 27.63 -20.43
CA CYS A 340 5.73 28.84 -21.24
C CYS A 340 6.68 29.85 -20.57
N GLY A 341 6.63 29.99 -19.24
CA GLY A 341 7.57 30.81 -18.47
C GLY A 341 9.01 30.32 -18.61
N GLY A 342 9.25 29.01 -18.51
CA GLY A 342 10.57 28.40 -18.67
C GLY A 342 11.15 28.57 -20.07
N ILE A 343 10.33 28.38 -21.11
CA ILE A 343 10.72 28.60 -22.51
C ILE A 343 11.08 30.08 -22.74
N SER A 344 10.31 31.01 -22.17
CA SER A 344 10.57 32.45 -22.29
C SER A 344 11.90 32.85 -21.63
N LEU A 345 12.19 32.31 -20.44
CA LEU A 345 13.46 32.53 -19.75
C LEU A 345 14.65 31.93 -20.52
N PHE A 346 14.47 30.77 -21.15
CA PHE A 346 15.50 30.14 -21.98
C PHE A 346 15.86 31.02 -23.19
N PHE A 347 14.87 31.53 -23.93
CA PHE A 347 15.13 32.42 -25.07
C PHE A 347 15.68 33.78 -24.65
N ALA A 348 15.24 34.34 -23.52
CA ALA A 348 15.81 35.57 -22.97
C ALA A 348 17.28 35.38 -22.56
N GLY A 349 17.62 34.25 -21.93
CA GLY A 349 19.00 33.88 -21.60
C GLY A 349 19.87 33.69 -22.85
N TRP A 350 19.35 33.01 -23.86
CA TRP A 350 20.05 32.78 -25.13
C TRP A 350 20.31 34.09 -25.90
N ALA A 351 19.32 34.99 -25.96
CA ALA A 351 19.48 36.30 -26.59
C ALA A 351 20.47 37.20 -25.84
N ARG A 352 20.52 37.11 -24.51
CA ARG A 352 21.48 37.87 -23.68
C ARG A 352 22.90 37.37 -23.85
N ARG A 353 23.09 36.05 -23.99
CA ARG A 353 24.40 35.43 -24.27
C ARG A 353 24.96 35.85 -25.63
N ARG A 354 24.13 35.84 -26.68
CA ARG A 354 24.56 36.32 -28.02
C ARG A 354 24.98 37.80 -28.01
N ARG A 355 24.29 38.64 -27.26
CA ARG A 355 24.67 40.07 -27.13
C ARG A 355 25.97 40.31 -26.36
N GLN A 356 26.38 39.37 -25.50
CA GLN A 356 27.68 39.44 -24.82
C GLN A 356 28.82 38.97 -25.74
N GLU A 357 28.57 37.98 -26.59
CA GLU A 357 29.54 37.52 -27.60
C GLU A 357 29.80 38.59 -28.68
N ASP A 358 28.82 39.44 -28.99
CA ASP A 358 28.97 40.56 -29.95
C ASP A 358 29.63 41.82 -29.34
N SER A 359 29.75 41.93 -28.00
CA SER A 359 30.35 43.08 -27.32
C SER A 359 31.83 42.92 -26.96
N ASP A 360 32.40 41.73 -27.16
CA ASP A 360 33.81 41.40 -26.90
C ASP A 360 34.64 41.32 -28.22
N VAL A 361 34.17 41.95 -29.30
CA VAL A 361 34.88 42.10 -30.60
C VAL A 361 35.22 43.56 -30.89
#